data_AF-A0A9E6UT69-F1
#
_entry.id   AF-A0A9E6UT69-F1
#
_cell.length_a   1.000
_cell.length_b   1.000
_cell.length_c   1.000
_cell.angle_alpha   90.00
_cell.angle_beta   90.00
_cell.angle_gamma   90.00
#
_symmetry.space_group_name_H-M   'P 1'
#
loop_
_entity.id
_entity.type
_entity.pdbx_description
1 polymer ?
#
loop_
_entity_poly.entity_id
_entity_poly.type
_entity_poly.pdbx_seq_one_letter_code
_entity_poly.pdbx_strand_id
1 'polypeptide(L)'
;MSESALPAFKAIVGEANTIKAQIHSEEDTKLQIIQRVIQESLDWPLSSLTTEKKHESGYSDYILHDGESCKIVLEAKKKGLLSVNSVEKNKVKTFKNGGTALRDCFSGLNQVRNYALDEGIPLYVLTDGECWIIGKPFVPGKNWREIESFVFQTSNAVIFDWQVFYELLHINSVKKKIYALSFDRVHNNRAVEPLPEYTALTDVDRSVHQKSALAADLDRVFDVYFSTMQGSDDPELLINCFVESRESRVADFTLEKMTSKILGNVDRDFGRLDDNLSSLVTRVFHATEGQTVFIIGPTGAGKTTFLDRFFRRTLQKETRERCVVANVDMRDFSGNAVEAISWYIRRLIEKVHSEMFDSGYPSWNDLQGIFFSDYKRLSEGTKKHLYDSDRTQFKIEFGAWMNEKIEKDPEEYLKKLCAFLVKNWKKLPILIIDNIDEMDSESQQKIFQAAQAFKKSAQHALVIVSITDKSAWSFSKSEIFGIYESK
;
A
#
# COMPACT_ATOMS: atom_id res chain seq x y z
N MET A 1 16.63 13.66 23.33
CA MET A 1 17.77 14.20 22.56
C MET A 1 18.58 15.04 23.53
N SER A 2 19.91 14.92 23.61
CA SER A 2 20.68 15.96 24.30
C SER A 2 20.48 17.25 23.52
N GLU A 3 20.03 18.33 24.18
CA GLU A 3 19.73 19.60 23.50
C GLU A 3 20.96 20.22 22.81
N SER A 4 22.17 19.71 23.09
CA SER A 4 23.46 20.21 22.60
C SER A 4 24.05 19.51 21.37
N ALA A 5 23.58 18.32 20.96
CA ALA A 5 24.29 17.50 19.96
C ALA A 5 24.24 18.07 18.53
N LEU A 6 23.07 18.52 18.05
CA LEU A 6 22.96 19.15 16.72
C LEU A 6 23.68 20.52 16.65
N PRO A 7 23.56 21.40 17.66
CA PRO A 7 24.38 22.61 17.73
C PRO A 7 25.89 22.34 17.63
N ALA A 8 26.40 21.31 18.33
CA ALA A 8 27.81 20.92 18.25
C ALA A 8 28.21 20.50 16.83
N PHE A 9 27.40 19.67 16.16
CA PHE A 9 27.66 19.27 14.78
C PHE A 9 27.73 20.49 13.84
N LYS A 10 26.78 21.43 13.97
CA LYS A 10 26.77 22.67 13.19
C LYS A 10 28.02 23.53 13.42
N ALA A 11 28.48 23.62 14.66
CA ALA A 11 29.69 24.36 15.01
C ALA A 11 30.93 23.73 14.35
N ILE A 12 31.11 22.41 14.45
CA ILE A 12 32.24 21.69 13.83
C ILE A 12 32.27 21.89 12.32
N VAL A 13 31.12 21.74 11.65
CA VAL A 13 31.02 21.95 10.20
C VAL A 13 31.30 23.41 9.83
N GLY A 14 30.80 24.37 10.61
CA GLY A 14 31.05 25.80 10.41
C GLY A 14 32.53 26.16 10.53
N GLU A 15 33.20 25.65 11.55
CA GLU A 15 34.64 25.83 11.75
C GLU A 15 35.44 25.16 10.62
N ALA A 16 35.13 23.90 10.28
CA ALA A 16 35.77 23.16 9.21
C ALA A 16 35.61 23.80 7.82
N ASN A 17 34.56 24.59 7.60
CA ASN A 17 34.37 25.38 6.39
C ASN A 17 35.19 26.66 6.42
N THR A 18 35.38 27.25 7.58
CA THR A 18 36.23 28.45 7.78
C THR A 18 37.71 28.12 7.58
N ILE A 19 38.16 26.96 8.09
CA ILE A 19 39.54 26.47 7.96
C ILE A 19 39.75 25.53 6.77
N LYS A 20 38.85 25.55 5.77
CA LYS A 20 38.91 24.62 4.61
C LYS A 20 40.27 24.61 3.91
N ALA A 21 40.94 25.75 3.87
CA ALA A 21 42.27 25.91 3.27
C ALA A 21 43.41 25.29 4.09
N GLN A 22 43.16 24.79 5.31
CA GLN A 22 44.17 24.16 6.19
C GLN A 22 44.00 22.64 6.28
N ILE A 23 42.88 22.08 5.79
CA ILE A 23 42.59 20.63 5.81
C ILE A 23 43.09 20.04 4.48
N HIS A 24 44.34 19.60 4.44
CA HIS A 24 44.99 19.13 3.21
C HIS A 24 45.15 17.62 3.13
N SER A 25 45.25 16.95 4.28
CA SER A 25 45.47 15.52 4.38
C SER A 25 44.23 14.78 4.90
N GLU A 26 44.28 13.45 4.78
CA GLU A 26 43.30 12.57 5.42
C GLU A 26 43.37 12.68 6.95
N GLU A 27 44.57 12.77 7.52
CA GLU A 27 44.80 12.95 8.96
C GLU A 27 44.20 14.26 9.50
N ASP A 28 44.28 15.35 8.73
CA ASP A 28 43.63 16.61 9.10
C ASP A 28 42.10 16.44 9.15
N THR A 29 41.54 15.65 8.22
CA THR A 29 40.10 15.37 8.16
C THR A 29 39.65 14.53 9.34
N LYS A 30 40.44 13.50 9.67
CA LYS A 30 40.27 12.63 10.85
C LYS A 30 40.21 13.45 12.14
N LEU A 31 41.22 14.28 12.39
CA LEU A 31 41.34 15.04 13.63
C LEU A 31 40.36 16.22 13.73
N GLN A 32 40.28 17.04 12.68
CA GLN A 32 39.57 18.33 12.75
C GLN A 32 38.06 18.22 12.51
N ILE A 33 37.59 17.10 11.95
CA ILE A 33 36.16 16.90 11.65
C ILE A 33 35.66 15.61 12.29
N ILE A 34 36.17 14.45 11.84
CA ILE A 34 35.55 13.15 12.14
C ILE A 34 35.60 12.86 13.65
N GLN A 35 36.78 12.98 14.27
CA GLN A 35 36.95 12.74 15.70
C GLN A 35 36.08 13.68 16.54
N ARG A 36 36.00 14.96 16.16
CA ARG A 36 35.14 15.95 16.84
C ARG A 36 33.66 15.61 16.73
N VAL A 37 33.18 15.19 15.56
CA VAL A 37 31.79 14.74 15.38
C VAL A 37 31.49 13.54 16.28
N ILE A 38 32.41 12.57 16.33
CA ILE A 38 32.27 11.36 17.14
C ILE A 38 32.16 11.72 18.64
N GLN A 39 32.96 12.67 19.12
CA GLN A 39 33.06 13.01 20.54
C GLN A 39 32.04 14.05 20.99
N GLU A 40 31.97 15.17 20.28
CA GLU A 40 31.19 16.35 20.68
C GLU A 40 29.72 16.28 20.21
N SER A 41 29.42 15.47 19.19
CA SER A 41 28.05 15.35 18.62
C SER A 41 27.40 13.98 18.80
N LEU A 42 28.20 12.90 18.78
CA LEU A 42 27.71 11.51 18.91
C LEU A 42 27.99 10.90 20.28
N ASP A 43 28.59 11.68 21.20
CA ASP A 43 28.83 11.36 22.60
C ASP A 43 29.69 10.09 22.84
N TRP A 44 30.55 9.72 21.89
CA TRP A 44 31.51 8.63 22.11
C TRP A 44 32.75 9.15 22.87
N PRO A 45 33.02 8.68 24.09
CA PRO A 45 34.18 9.14 24.86
C PRO A 45 35.49 8.63 24.23
N LEU A 46 36.60 9.33 24.46
CA LEU A 46 37.94 8.92 24.00
C LEU A 46 38.30 7.48 24.38
N SER A 47 37.88 7.03 25.57
CA SER A 47 38.08 5.66 26.04
C SER A 47 37.33 4.59 25.24
N SER A 48 36.41 4.99 24.37
CA SER A 48 35.60 4.14 23.49
C SER A 48 36.09 4.14 22.03
N LEU A 49 37.20 4.84 21.73
CA LEU A 49 37.81 4.89 20.41
C LEU A 49 39.10 4.08 20.40
N THR A 50 39.22 3.14 19.48
CA THR A 50 40.48 2.47 19.14
C THR A 50 40.91 2.90 17.74
N THR A 51 42.17 3.29 17.56
CA THR A 51 42.71 3.71 16.26
C THR A 51 43.71 2.69 15.72
N GLU A 52 43.90 2.65 14.40
CA GLU A 52 44.97 1.89 13.72
C GLU A 52 44.97 0.39 14.08
N LYS A 53 43.79 -0.23 14.14
CA LYS A 53 43.69 -1.66 14.46
C LYS A 53 44.07 -2.49 13.23
N LYS A 54 45.02 -3.41 13.40
CA LYS A 54 45.42 -4.36 12.35
C LYS A 54 44.39 -5.48 12.20
N HIS A 55 43.91 -5.67 10.98
CA HIS A 55 43.07 -6.78 10.53
C HIS A 55 43.85 -7.63 9.51
N GLU A 56 43.34 -8.81 9.17
CA GLU A 56 43.92 -9.63 8.08
C GLU A 56 43.87 -8.88 6.74
N SER A 57 42.88 -8.00 6.57
CA SER A 57 42.61 -7.24 5.36
C SER A 57 43.21 -5.81 5.31
N GLY A 58 43.87 -5.33 6.38
CA GLY A 58 44.48 -3.98 6.43
C GLY A 58 44.47 -3.32 7.82
N TYR A 59 44.50 -1.99 7.87
CA TYR A 59 44.36 -1.20 9.11
C TYR A 59 43.07 -0.37 9.03
N SER A 60 42.27 -0.35 10.10
CA SER A 60 41.10 0.53 10.19
C SER A 60 41.44 1.81 10.96
N ASP A 61 40.85 2.93 10.52
CA ASP A 61 41.13 4.24 11.12
C ASP A 61 40.56 4.37 12.53
N TYR A 62 39.26 4.04 12.69
CA TYR A 62 38.59 4.08 13.98
C TYR A 62 37.69 2.87 14.18
N ILE A 63 37.73 2.32 15.39
CA ILE A 63 36.75 1.37 15.89
C ILE A 63 36.12 1.95 17.16
N LEU A 64 34.80 2.05 17.15
CA LEU A 64 34.00 2.51 18.28
C LEU A 64 33.48 1.31 19.06
N HIS A 65 33.77 1.27 20.36
CA HIS A 65 33.32 0.21 21.27
C HIS A 65 32.56 0.78 22.45
N ASP A 66 31.59 0.03 22.94
CA ASP A 66 30.64 0.49 23.95
C ASP A 66 31.06 0.15 25.39
N GLY A 67 32.23 -0.51 25.51
CA GLY A 67 32.80 -1.07 26.75
C GLY A 67 32.78 -2.60 26.75
N GLU A 68 31.83 -3.23 26.06
CA GLU A 68 31.64 -4.68 26.02
C GLU A 68 32.03 -5.26 24.66
N SER A 69 31.64 -4.59 23.57
CA SER A 69 31.97 -5.04 22.22
C SER A 69 32.22 -3.89 21.26
N CYS A 70 32.94 -4.18 20.17
CA CYS A 70 33.06 -3.27 19.03
C CYS A 70 31.69 -3.13 18.34
N LYS A 71 31.31 -1.89 17.96
CA LYS A 71 29.99 -1.59 17.39
C LYS A 71 30.05 -0.96 16.02
N ILE A 72 31.02 -0.07 15.78
CA ILE A 72 31.18 0.63 14.51
C ILE A 72 32.66 0.56 14.12
N VAL A 73 32.93 0.24 12.87
CA VAL A 73 34.22 0.51 12.23
C VAL A 73 34.06 1.67 11.26
N LEU A 74 35.02 2.57 11.24
CA LEU A 74 35.00 3.75 10.40
C LEU A 74 36.28 3.83 9.57
N GLU A 75 36.09 4.04 8.28
CA GLU A 75 37.13 4.36 7.31
C GLU A 75 36.97 5.83 6.92
N ALA A 76 38.01 6.61 7.16
CA ALA A 76 38.09 8.01 6.80
C ALA A 76 38.73 8.15 5.42
N LYS A 77 38.37 9.22 4.71
CA LYS A 77 39.01 9.67 3.48
C LYS A 77 39.25 11.17 3.56
N LYS A 78 40.15 11.66 2.70
CA LYS A 78 40.39 13.11 2.57
C LYS A 78 39.09 13.85 2.23
N LYS A 79 38.83 14.97 2.90
CA LYS A 79 37.63 15.80 2.71
C LYS A 79 37.31 16.07 1.23
N GLY A 80 36.08 15.77 0.83
CA GLY A 80 35.55 15.99 -0.52
C GLY A 80 35.97 14.95 -1.56
N LEU A 81 36.59 13.84 -1.13
CA LEU A 81 36.99 12.75 -2.02
C LEU A 81 35.80 11.85 -2.38
N LEU A 82 34.82 11.69 -1.49
CA LEU A 82 33.69 10.81 -1.72
C LEU A 82 32.68 11.50 -2.65
N SER A 83 32.51 10.95 -3.86
CA SER A 83 31.55 11.43 -4.84
C SER A 83 30.36 10.46 -4.93
N VAL A 84 29.16 10.98 -4.66
CA VAL A 84 27.90 10.25 -4.82
C VAL A 84 27.12 10.83 -5.99
N ASN A 85 26.78 9.97 -6.96
CA ASN A 85 26.09 10.38 -8.18
C ASN A 85 24.57 10.46 -7.95
N SER A 86 24.10 11.58 -7.37
CA SER A 86 22.67 11.85 -7.14
C SER A 86 22.29 13.32 -7.40
N VAL A 87 21.05 13.53 -7.85
CA VAL A 87 20.48 14.85 -8.21
C VAL A 87 20.17 15.69 -6.96
N GLU A 88 19.68 15.07 -5.89
CA GLU A 88 19.35 15.76 -4.64
C GLU A 88 20.36 15.35 -3.56
N LYS A 89 21.10 16.35 -3.06
CA LYS A 89 22.26 16.14 -2.16
C LYS A 89 22.04 16.57 -0.71
N ASN A 90 20.90 17.21 -0.41
CA ASN A 90 20.61 17.84 0.89
C ASN A 90 19.66 17.01 1.78
N LYS A 91 19.42 15.75 1.44
CA LYS A 91 18.63 14.80 2.25
C LYS A 91 19.29 13.44 2.27
N VAL A 92 19.03 12.66 3.32
CA VAL A 92 19.48 11.27 3.41
C VAL A 92 18.79 10.43 2.33
N LYS A 93 19.56 9.54 1.70
CA LYS A 93 19.04 8.53 0.77
C LYS A 93 19.63 7.18 1.08
N THR A 94 18.93 6.13 0.68
CA THR A 94 19.51 4.78 0.67
C THR A 94 19.95 4.44 -0.75
N PHE A 95 21.14 3.88 -0.88
CA PHE A 95 21.66 3.41 -2.16
C PHE A 95 22.22 2.01 -2.01
N LYS A 96 21.95 1.16 -3.01
CA LYS A 96 22.60 -0.16 -3.13
C LYS A 96 24.11 0.02 -3.23
N ASN A 97 24.88 -0.75 -2.47
CA ASN A 97 26.34 -0.64 -2.41
C ASN A 97 26.98 -0.85 -3.79
N GLY A 98 26.45 -1.75 -4.62
CA GLY A 98 26.91 -1.97 -6.00
C GLY A 98 26.19 -1.13 -7.05
N GLY A 99 25.35 -0.17 -6.66
CA GLY A 99 24.59 0.70 -7.56
C GLY A 99 25.44 1.80 -8.20
N THR A 100 24.91 2.42 -9.25
CA THR A 100 25.59 3.51 -10.00
C THR A 100 25.90 4.73 -9.13
N ALA A 101 25.08 5.00 -8.12
CA ALA A 101 25.26 6.13 -7.20
C ALA A 101 26.54 6.03 -6.36
N LEU A 102 26.96 4.82 -5.98
CA LEU A 102 28.09 4.55 -5.09
C LEU A 102 29.30 3.92 -5.81
N ARG A 103 29.32 3.96 -7.15
CA ARG A 103 30.37 3.35 -7.97
C ARG A 103 31.78 3.83 -7.58
N ASP A 104 31.93 5.13 -7.36
CA ASP A 104 33.22 5.76 -7.04
C ASP A 104 33.65 5.51 -5.59
N CYS A 105 32.68 5.22 -4.70
CA CYS A 105 32.92 4.88 -3.29
C CYS A 105 33.11 3.38 -3.05
N PHE A 106 32.88 2.53 -4.06
CA PHE A 106 32.77 1.08 -3.89
C PHE A 106 34.04 0.41 -3.36
N SER A 107 35.23 0.92 -3.72
CA SER A 107 36.52 0.43 -3.20
C SER A 107 36.62 0.63 -1.69
N GLY A 108 36.32 1.84 -1.21
CA GLY A 108 36.28 2.17 0.22
C GLY A 108 35.20 1.40 0.97
N LEU A 109 34.03 1.19 0.35
CA LEU A 109 32.95 0.38 0.93
C LEU A 109 33.36 -1.09 1.11
N ASN A 110 34.08 -1.68 0.15
CA ASN A 110 34.60 -3.03 0.30
C ASN A 110 35.69 -3.12 1.38
N GLN A 111 36.55 -2.10 1.47
CA GLN A 111 37.60 -2.03 2.48
C GLN A 111 36.99 -2.02 3.89
N VAL A 112 36.12 -1.06 4.18
CA VAL A 112 35.51 -0.93 5.52
C VAL A 112 34.59 -2.11 5.86
N ARG A 113 33.94 -2.72 4.85
CA ARG A 113 33.17 -3.95 5.04
C ARG A 113 34.05 -5.10 5.51
N ASN A 114 35.20 -5.31 4.88
CA ASN A 114 36.06 -6.44 5.24
C ASN A 114 36.54 -6.30 6.68
N TYR A 115 36.94 -5.09 7.11
CA TYR A 115 37.24 -4.81 8.52
C TYR A 115 36.08 -5.13 9.45
N ALA A 116 34.86 -4.78 9.04
CA ALA A 116 33.67 -5.07 9.84
C ALA A 116 33.39 -6.59 9.94
N LEU A 117 33.58 -7.34 8.86
CA LEU A 117 33.35 -8.79 8.84
C LEU A 117 34.40 -9.56 9.65
N ASP A 118 35.68 -9.19 9.51
CA ASP A 118 36.80 -9.83 10.21
C ASP A 118 36.63 -9.76 11.74
N GLU A 119 36.06 -8.66 12.24
CA GLU A 119 35.86 -8.39 13.67
C GLU A 119 34.44 -8.64 14.17
N GLY A 120 33.51 -9.05 13.30
CA GLY A 120 32.10 -9.23 13.65
C GLY A 120 31.39 -7.95 14.07
N ILE A 121 31.81 -6.80 13.55
CA ILE A 121 31.26 -5.48 13.87
C ILE A 121 29.95 -5.26 13.09
N PRO A 122 28.85 -4.82 13.73
CA PRO A 122 27.54 -4.77 13.08
C PRO A 122 27.33 -3.59 12.12
N LEU A 123 28.12 -2.52 12.25
CA LEU A 123 28.00 -1.32 11.43
C LEU A 123 29.36 -0.89 10.87
N TYR A 124 29.35 -0.40 9.65
CA TYR A 124 30.50 0.29 9.06
C TYR A 124 30.12 1.73 8.70
N VAL A 125 31.10 2.61 8.69
CA VAL A 125 30.99 4.00 8.25
C VAL A 125 32.13 4.31 7.29
N LEU A 126 31.82 4.81 6.10
CA LEU A 126 32.79 5.42 5.19
C LEU A 126 32.50 6.92 5.14
N THR A 127 33.48 7.76 5.47
CA THR A 127 33.27 9.20 5.56
C THR A 127 34.50 10.01 5.15
N ASP A 128 34.28 11.20 4.61
CA ASP A 128 35.30 12.22 4.41
C ASP A 128 35.02 13.49 5.24
N GLY A 129 34.14 13.36 6.24
CA GLY A 129 33.68 14.46 7.09
C GLY A 129 32.55 15.30 6.46
N GLU A 130 32.40 15.31 5.14
CA GLU A 130 31.29 15.98 4.43
C GLU A 130 30.22 14.98 4.01
N CYS A 131 30.63 13.89 3.38
CA CYS A 131 29.78 12.76 3.01
C CYS A 131 29.92 11.63 4.04
N TRP A 132 28.80 11.09 4.50
CA TRP A 132 28.74 9.97 5.44
C TRP A 132 27.92 8.83 4.86
N ILE A 133 28.54 7.67 4.68
CA ILE A 133 27.89 6.43 4.22
C ILE A 133 27.90 5.43 5.37
N ILE A 134 26.72 4.98 5.80
CA ILE A 134 26.52 4.11 6.96
C ILE A 134 25.80 2.86 6.50
N GLY A 135 26.37 1.68 6.76
CA GLY A 135 25.81 0.41 6.29
C GLY A 135 26.04 -0.76 7.25
N LYS A 136 25.39 -1.88 6.93
CA LYS A 136 25.61 -3.19 7.56
C LYS A 136 26.54 -4.03 6.68
N PRO A 137 27.59 -4.67 7.20
CA PRO A 137 28.51 -5.46 6.38
C PRO A 137 27.89 -6.77 5.86
N PHE A 138 26.85 -7.24 6.54
CA PHE A 138 26.10 -8.44 6.21
C PHE A 138 24.61 -8.28 6.51
N VAL A 139 23.78 -8.75 5.59
CA VAL A 139 22.33 -8.88 5.75
C VAL A 139 21.93 -10.28 5.26
N PRO A 140 21.25 -11.09 6.09
CA PRO A 140 20.86 -12.44 5.71
C PRO A 140 20.04 -12.46 4.41
N GLY A 141 20.40 -13.36 3.49
CA GLY A 141 19.64 -13.59 2.26
C GLY A 141 19.81 -12.53 1.16
N LYS A 142 20.72 -11.56 1.31
CA LYS A 142 21.01 -10.55 0.28
C LYS A 142 22.46 -10.61 -0.19
N ASN A 143 22.66 -10.39 -1.49
CA ASN A 143 24.00 -10.17 -2.03
C ASN A 143 24.55 -8.82 -1.53
N TRP A 144 25.84 -8.75 -1.16
CA TRP A 144 26.49 -7.52 -0.69
C TRP A 144 26.24 -6.30 -1.60
N ARG A 145 26.29 -6.50 -2.92
CA ARG A 145 26.06 -5.42 -3.89
C ARG A 145 24.64 -4.87 -3.87
N GLU A 146 23.68 -5.65 -3.36
CA GLU A 146 22.27 -5.29 -3.25
C GLU A 146 21.88 -4.77 -1.87
N ILE A 147 22.77 -4.88 -0.88
CA ILE A 147 22.59 -4.25 0.43
C ILE A 147 22.61 -2.74 0.24
N GLU A 148 21.67 -2.05 0.88
CA GLU A 148 21.52 -0.61 0.80
C GLU A 148 22.16 0.07 2.02
N SER A 149 22.81 1.20 1.81
CA SER A 149 23.43 1.97 2.88
C SER A 149 22.80 3.36 2.95
N PHE A 150 22.71 3.91 4.15
CA PHE A 150 22.28 5.29 4.35
C PHE A 150 23.41 6.22 3.92
N VAL A 151 23.08 7.19 3.08
CA VAL A 151 24.04 8.11 2.47
C VAL A 151 23.60 9.54 2.73
N PHE A 152 24.40 10.25 3.52
CA PHE A 152 24.32 11.68 3.74
C PHE A 152 25.40 12.33 2.89
N GLN A 153 25.03 12.81 1.71
CA GLN A 153 26.00 13.27 0.71
C GLN A 153 26.71 14.58 1.09
N THR A 154 26.10 15.35 1.99
CA THR A 154 26.62 16.64 2.44
C THR A 154 26.33 16.82 3.93
N SER A 155 27.07 17.73 4.57
CA SER A 155 26.79 18.15 5.94
C SER A 155 25.39 18.76 6.10
N ASN A 156 24.85 19.39 5.04
CA ASN A 156 23.46 19.87 5.03
C ASN A 156 22.44 18.73 5.07
N ALA A 157 22.72 17.60 4.42
CA ALA A 157 21.88 16.40 4.52
C ALA A 157 21.87 15.85 5.95
N VAL A 158 23.02 15.86 6.63
CA VAL A 158 23.11 15.47 8.05
C VAL A 158 22.31 16.43 8.93
N ILE A 159 22.35 17.74 8.67
CA ILE A 159 21.58 18.73 9.44
C ILE A 159 20.08 18.57 9.20
N PHE A 160 19.65 18.34 7.96
CA PHE A 160 18.24 18.21 7.59
C PHE A 160 17.62 16.94 8.20
N ASP A 161 18.29 15.79 8.04
CA ASP A 161 17.83 14.49 8.56
C ASP A 161 18.60 14.07 9.83
N TRP A 162 18.87 15.04 10.72
CA TRP A 162 19.69 14.85 11.92
C TRP A 162 19.22 13.68 12.79
N GLN A 163 17.91 13.53 12.95
CA GLN A 163 17.35 12.46 13.78
C GLN A 163 17.79 11.07 13.28
N VAL A 164 17.76 10.86 11.96
CA VAL A 164 18.18 9.58 11.36
C VAL A 164 19.67 9.36 11.57
N PHE A 165 20.50 10.38 11.33
CA PHE A 165 21.94 10.30 11.54
C PHE A 165 22.29 9.98 13.00
N TYR A 166 21.65 10.67 13.94
CA TYR A 166 21.85 10.49 15.38
C TYR A 166 21.37 9.12 15.86
N GLU A 167 20.21 8.63 15.41
CA GLU A 167 19.72 7.29 15.75
C GLU A 167 20.64 6.17 15.22
N LEU A 168 21.31 6.38 14.09
CA LEU A 168 22.24 5.42 13.50
C LEU A 168 23.58 5.35 14.25
N LEU A 169 24.13 6.47 14.72
CA LEU A 169 25.54 6.53 15.18
C LEU A 169 25.75 6.93 16.65
N HIS A 170 24.78 7.55 17.33
CA HIS A 170 24.98 7.98 18.72
C HIS A 170 25.18 6.78 19.66
N ILE A 171 26.11 6.91 20.61
CA ILE A 171 26.55 5.80 21.48
C ILE A 171 25.40 5.06 22.15
N ASN A 172 24.41 5.77 22.73
CA ASN A 172 23.30 5.12 23.43
C ASN A 172 22.29 4.48 22.46
N SER A 173 22.15 5.05 21.26
CA SER A 173 21.28 4.52 20.21
C SER A 173 21.86 3.21 19.66
N VAL A 174 23.18 3.18 19.47
CA VAL A 174 23.92 2.00 19.01
C VAL A 174 23.94 0.90 20.07
N LYS A 175 24.16 1.25 21.36
CA LYS A 175 24.03 0.32 22.50
C LYS A 175 22.66 -0.36 22.53
N LYS A 176 21.58 0.41 22.34
CA LYS A 176 20.19 -0.08 22.28
C LYS A 176 19.81 -0.73 20.94
N LYS A 177 20.74 -0.83 19.98
CA LYS A 177 20.52 -1.39 18.64
C LYS A 177 19.39 -0.69 17.86
N ILE A 178 19.15 0.61 18.08
CA ILE A 178 18.09 1.36 17.40
C ILE A 178 18.28 1.34 15.88
N TYR A 179 19.54 1.39 15.40
CA TYR A 179 19.89 1.27 13.99
C TYR A 179 19.28 0.03 13.30
N ALA A 180 19.04 -1.07 14.04
CA ALA A 180 18.44 -2.27 13.49
C ALA A 180 17.07 -1.98 12.88
N LEU A 181 16.24 -1.16 13.54
CA LEU A 181 14.91 -0.78 13.03
C LEU A 181 15.00 -0.02 11.70
N SER A 182 15.94 0.91 11.59
CA SER A 182 16.17 1.68 10.37
C SER A 182 16.66 0.79 9.23
N PHE A 183 17.60 -0.11 9.51
CA PHE A 183 18.10 -1.05 8.52
C PHE A 183 17.09 -2.14 8.15
N ASP A 184 16.22 -2.58 9.08
CA ASP A 184 15.20 -3.57 8.80
C ASP A 184 14.11 -3.00 7.88
N ARG A 185 13.71 -1.73 8.05
CA ARG A 185 12.82 -1.05 7.11
C ARG A 185 13.37 -0.99 5.68
N VAL A 186 14.69 -0.86 5.55
CA VAL A 186 15.39 -0.74 4.26
C VAL A 186 15.67 -2.11 3.64
N HIS A 187 16.09 -3.09 4.45
CA HIS A 187 16.55 -4.38 3.94
C HIS A 187 15.47 -5.45 3.94
N ASN A 188 14.63 -5.46 4.95
CA ASN A 188 13.50 -6.37 5.04
C ASN A 188 12.27 -5.69 4.43
N ASN A 189 12.35 -5.46 3.11
CA ASN A 189 11.16 -5.34 2.27
C ASN A 189 10.50 -6.72 2.05
N ARG A 190 11.02 -7.77 2.69
CA ARG A 190 10.25 -8.98 2.95
C ARG A 190 9.02 -8.53 3.72
N ALA A 191 7.86 -8.72 3.10
CA ALA A 191 6.69 -9.22 3.81
C ALA A 191 7.22 -10.02 5.00
N VAL A 192 6.98 -9.54 6.22
CA VAL A 192 7.19 -10.33 7.43
C VAL A 192 6.68 -11.71 7.07
N GLU A 193 7.58 -12.67 6.79
CA GLU A 193 7.17 -14.05 6.80
C GLU A 193 6.58 -14.17 8.19
N PRO A 194 5.28 -14.49 8.30
CA PRO A 194 4.69 -14.64 9.61
C PRO A 194 5.58 -15.66 10.30
N LEU A 195 6.37 -15.20 11.27
CA LEU A 195 6.90 -16.09 12.29
C LEU A 195 5.69 -16.94 12.67
N PRO A 196 5.78 -18.29 12.68
CA PRO A 196 4.67 -19.09 13.13
C PRO A 196 4.18 -18.48 14.43
N GLU A 197 2.94 -17.97 14.38
CA GLU A 197 2.39 -17.18 15.47
C GLU A 197 2.31 -18.12 16.67
N TYR A 198 3.24 -17.99 17.60
CA TYR A 198 3.05 -18.58 18.91
C TYR A 198 2.01 -17.74 19.60
N THR A 199 0.82 -18.30 19.80
CA THR A 199 -0.15 -17.71 20.71
C THR A 199 0.53 -17.54 22.07
N ALA A 200 0.55 -16.32 22.59
CA ALA A 200 0.94 -16.03 23.97
C ALA A 200 0.04 -16.76 24.98
N LEU A 201 -1.10 -17.25 24.49
CA LEU A 201 -2.10 -18.05 25.18
C LEU A 201 -1.81 -19.54 24.92
N THR A 202 -1.67 -20.30 25.99
CA THR A 202 -1.62 -21.76 25.91
C THR A 202 -3.02 -22.30 25.59
N ASP A 203 -3.16 -23.54 25.10
CA ASP A 203 -4.49 -24.13 24.85
C ASP A 203 -5.40 -24.15 26.10
N VAL A 204 -4.81 -23.99 27.30
CA VAL A 204 -5.51 -23.86 28.58
C VAL A 204 -6.20 -22.48 28.70
N ASP A 205 -5.62 -21.43 28.12
CA ASP A 205 -6.20 -20.09 28.11
C ASP A 205 -7.27 -19.91 27.01
N ARG A 206 -7.35 -20.84 26.06
CA ARG A 206 -8.43 -20.93 25.05
C ARG A 206 -9.72 -21.52 25.60
N SER A 207 -9.95 -21.46 26.91
CA SER A 207 -11.27 -21.79 27.43
C SER A 207 -12.26 -20.73 26.92
N VAL A 208 -13.07 -21.14 25.93
CA VAL A 208 -14.33 -20.48 25.61
C VAL A 208 -15.02 -20.31 26.96
N HIS A 209 -15.14 -19.06 27.42
CA HIS A 209 -15.85 -18.79 28.66
C HIS A 209 -17.22 -19.46 28.50
N GLN A 210 -17.57 -20.36 29.41
CA GLN A 210 -18.88 -21.01 29.33
C GLN A 210 -19.91 -19.91 29.28
N LYS A 211 -20.62 -19.82 28.14
CA LYS A 211 -21.74 -18.91 28.00
C LYS A 211 -22.66 -19.15 29.19
N SER A 212 -23.06 -18.09 29.89
CA SER A 212 -24.01 -18.23 30.99
C SER A 212 -25.28 -18.92 30.46
N ALA A 213 -26.03 -19.59 31.34
CA ALA A 213 -27.29 -20.22 30.94
C ALA A 213 -28.21 -19.24 30.19
N LEU A 214 -28.23 -17.96 30.63
CA LEU A 214 -28.93 -16.88 29.96
C LEU A 214 -28.40 -16.59 28.55
N ALA A 215 -27.09 -16.56 28.35
CA ALA A 215 -26.50 -16.35 27.03
C ALA A 215 -26.80 -17.51 26.07
N ALA A 216 -26.81 -18.76 26.55
CA ALA A 216 -27.18 -19.92 25.73
C ALA A 216 -28.67 -19.90 25.33
N ASP A 217 -29.56 -19.46 26.22
CA ASP A 217 -30.97 -19.29 25.90
C ASP A 217 -31.20 -18.11 24.95
N LEU A 218 -30.49 -16.99 25.15
CA LEU A 218 -30.52 -15.84 24.25
C LEU A 218 -29.93 -16.16 22.88
N ASP A 219 -28.86 -16.94 22.79
CA ASP A 219 -28.28 -17.37 21.51
C ASP A 219 -29.32 -18.11 20.66
N ARG A 220 -30.17 -18.96 21.26
CA ARG A 220 -31.24 -19.63 20.51
C ARG A 220 -32.27 -18.65 19.97
N VAL A 221 -32.62 -17.64 20.77
CA VAL A 221 -33.54 -16.58 20.35
C VAL A 221 -32.89 -15.73 19.24
N PHE A 222 -31.62 -15.37 19.40
CA PHE A 222 -30.84 -14.62 18.43
C PHE A 222 -30.64 -15.41 17.14
N ASP A 223 -30.28 -16.69 17.18
CA ASP A 223 -30.12 -17.53 16.00
C ASP A 223 -31.44 -17.60 15.21
N VAL A 224 -32.58 -17.75 15.89
CA VAL A 224 -33.88 -17.73 15.22
C VAL A 224 -34.19 -16.35 14.61
N TYR A 225 -33.88 -15.26 15.32
CA TYR A 225 -34.20 -13.89 14.88
C TYR A 225 -33.24 -13.36 13.79
N PHE A 226 -31.95 -13.70 13.88
CA PHE A 226 -30.90 -13.31 12.94
C PHE A 226 -30.80 -14.26 11.74
N SER A 227 -31.21 -15.53 11.85
CA SER A 227 -31.37 -16.40 10.67
C SER A 227 -32.49 -15.92 9.75
N THR A 228 -33.55 -15.32 10.31
CA THR A 228 -34.59 -14.65 9.50
C THR A 228 -34.07 -13.38 8.80
N MET A 229 -33.00 -12.76 9.32
CA MET A 229 -32.33 -11.62 8.71
C MET A 229 -31.32 -11.99 7.61
N GLN A 230 -30.93 -13.26 7.46
CA GLN A 230 -30.03 -13.68 6.37
C GLN A 230 -30.74 -13.91 5.03
N GLY A 231 -32.07 -13.89 5.04
CA GLY A 231 -32.92 -13.94 3.85
C GLY A 231 -33.35 -12.56 3.39
N SER A 232 -33.63 -12.44 2.10
CA SER A 232 -34.16 -11.25 1.40
C SER A 232 -35.54 -10.76 1.87
N ASP A 233 -36.06 -11.25 2.99
CA ASP A 233 -37.46 -11.08 3.42
C ASP A 233 -37.73 -9.77 4.15
N ASP A 234 -36.72 -9.16 4.80
CA ASP A 234 -36.89 -7.83 5.44
C ASP A 234 -35.60 -7.00 5.47
N PRO A 235 -35.25 -6.33 4.35
CA PRO A 235 -34.08 -5.45 4.28
C PRO A 235 -34.19 -4.21 5.19
N GLU A 236 -35.39 -3.83 5.66
CA GLU A 236 -35.53 -2.67 6.56
C GLU A 236 -35.09 -3.00 7.99
N LEU A 237 -35.31 -4.23 8.45
CA LEU A 237 -34.93 -4.69 9.78
C LEU A 237 -33.40 -4.68 9.97
N LEU A 238 -32.65 -5.24 9.02
CA LEU A 238 -31.18 -5.25 9.01
C LEU A 238 -30.59 -3.84 9.09
N ILE A 239 -31.18 -2.90 8.37
CA ILE A 239 -30.76 -1.50 8.34
C ILE A 239 -31.03 -0.81 9.70
N ASN A 240 -32.16 -1.12 10.33
CA ASN A 240 -32.53 -0.56 11.63
C ASN A 240 -31.77 -1.20 12.81
N CYS A 241 -31.25 -2.42 12.66
CA CYS A 241 -30.47 -3.13 13.68
C CYS A 241 -28.98 -2.79 13.70
N PHE A 242 -28.48 -1.96 12.77
CA PHE A 242 -27.09 -1.48 12.80
C PHE A 242 -26.92 -0.40 13.88
N VAL A 243 -26.38 -0.79 15.04
CA VAL A 243 -26.14 0.10 16.19
C VAL A 243 -24.65 0.35 16.33
N GLU A 244 -24.22 1.60 16.14
CA GLU A 244 -22.86 2.02 16.48
C GLU A 244 -22.71 2.11 18.00
N SER A 245 -22.09 1.11 18.63
CA SER A 245 -21.75 1.17 20.05
C SER A 245 -20.47 1.96 20.29
N ARG A 246 -20.32 2.50 21.51
CA ARG A 246 -19.10 3.20 21.93
C ARG A 246 -17.90 2.24 21.93
N GLU A 247 -18.14 0.98 22.24
CA GLU A 247 -17.17 -0.12 22.28
C GLU A 247 -16.69 -0.49 20.87
N SER A 248 -17.59 -0.50 19.87
CA SER A 248 -17.22 -0.67 18.45
C SER A 248 -16.23 0.42 18.02
N ARG A 249 -16.53 1.68 18.33
CA ARG A 249 -15.65 2.82 17.99
C ARG A 249 -14.25 2.71 18.62
N VAL A 250 -14.13 2.14 19.81
CA VAL A 250 -12.85 1.95 20.51
C VAL A 250 -12.04 0.79 19.92
N ALA A 251 -12.70 -0.30 19.52
CA ALA A 251 -12.07 -1.41 18.81
C ALA A 251 -11.57 -0.97 17.43
N ASP A 252 -12.41 -0.22 16.70
CA ASP A 252 -12.08 0.38 15.40
C ASP A 252 -10.88 1.34 15.52
N PHE A 253 -10.82 2.17 16.57
CA PHE A 253 -9.66 3.06 16.83
C PHE A 253 -8.35 2.30 17.10
N THR A 254 -8.45 1.11 17.68
CA THR A 254 -7.28 0.28 17.99
C THR A 254 -6.76 -0.43 16.73
N LEU A 255 -7.68 -0.94 15.89
CA LEU A 255 -7.37 -1.48 14.56
C LEU A 255 -6.85 -0.37 13.62
N GLU A 256 -7.41 0.82 13.69
CA GLU A 256 -7.01 2.02 12.96
C GLU A 256 -5.53 2.37 13.19
N LYS A 257 -5.05 2.31 14.44
CA LYS A 257 -3.62 2.53 14.76
C LYS A 257 -2.68 1.48 14.16
N MET A 258 -3.18 0.27 13.94
CA MET A 258 -2.40 -0.79 13.29
C MET A 258 -2.41 -0.60 11.77
N THR A 259 -3.59 -0.37 11.18
CA THR A 259 -3.78 -0.23 9.74
C THR A 259 -3.21 1.08 9.18
N SER A 260 -3.21 2.18 9.96
CA SER A 260 -2.59 3.47 9.60
C SER A 260 -1.07 3.43 9.46
N LYS A 261 -0.39 2.49 10.12
CA LYS A 261 1.06 2.29 9.93
C LYS A 261 1.40 1.58 8.62
N ILE A 262 0.41 0.96 7.96
CA ILE A 262 0.63 0.15 6.76
C ILE A 262 0.14 0.86 5.50
N LEU A 263 -1.02 1.50 5.55
CA LEU A 263 -1.61 2.23 4.42
C LEU A 263 -1.29 3.71 4.55
N GLY A 264 -0.12 4.11 4.03
CA GLY A 264 0.31 5.50 3.99
C GLY A 264 -0.63 6.36 3.14
N ASN A 265 -0.90 7.57 3.61
CA ASN A 265 -1.56 8.66 2.87
C ASN A 265 -2.99 8.42 2.35
N VAL A 266 -3.86 7.83 3.18
CA VAL A 266 -5.31 8.02 2.99
C VAL A 266 -5.73 9.21 3.87
N ASP A 267 -6.41 10.19 3.29
CA ASP A 267 -7.00 11.33 4.01
C ASP A 267 -8.12 10.80 4.93
N ARG A 268 -8.05 11.07 6.25
CA ARG A 268 -8.93 10.45 7.26
C ARG A 268 -9.51 11.49 8.20
N ASP A 269 -10.79 11.79 8.03
CA ASP A 269 -11.60 12.45 9.07
C ASP A 269 -12.91 11.68 9.25
N PHE A 270 -12.92 10.72 10.18
CA PHE A 270 -13.97 9.71 10.34
C PHE A 270 -15.18 10.16 11.17
N GLY A 271 -15.24 11.44 11.59
CA GLY A 271 -16.43 11.95 12.27
C GLY A 271 -17.72 11.86 11.42
N ARG A 272 -17.59 11.64 10.10
CA ARG A 272 -18.68 11.59 9.11
C ARG A 272 -18.38 10.65 7.94
N LEU A 273 -18.20 9.34 8.21
CA LEU A 273 -17.99 8.31 7.16
C LEU A 273 -19.00 8.40 6.01
N ASP A 274 -20.28 8.55 6.36
CA ASP A 274 -21.39 8.72 5.43
C ASP A 274 -21.25 10.00 4.59
N ASP A 275 -20.87 11.13 5.20
CA ASP A 275 -20.69 12.39 4.45
C ASP A 275 -19.46 12.33 3.55
N ASN A 276 -18.38 11.66 3.99
CA ASN A 276 -17.18 11.48 3.17
C ASN A 276 -17.48 10.63 1.94
N LEU A 277 -18.14 9.48 2.10
CA LEU A 277 -18.50 8.62 0.97
C LEU A 277 -19.54 9.31 0.07
N SER A 278 -20.50 10.04 0.65
CA SER A 278 -21.46 10.84 -0.13
C SER A 278 -20.77 11.95 -0.92
N SER A 279 -19.81 12.65 -0.32
CA SER A 279 -19.00 13.68 -0.98
C SER A 279 -18.12 13.07 -2.08
N LEU A 280 -17.62 11.84 -1.88
CA LEU A 280 -16.83 11.11 -2.87
C LEU A 280 -17.70 10.71 -4.05
N VAL A 281 -18.86 10.09 -3.83
CA VAL A 281 -19.83 9.77 -4.90
C VAL A 281 -20.22 11.04 -5.67
N THR A 282 -20.47 12.15 -4.97
CA THR A 282 -20.77 13.45 -5.58
C THR A 282 -19.60 13.99 -6.40
N ARG A 283 -18.37 13.89 -5.88
CA ARG A 283 -17.14 14.30 -6.58
C ARG A 283 -16.90 13.45 -7.82
N VAL A 284 -17.14 12.14 -7.71
CA VAL A 284 -17.01 11.22 -8.83
C VAL A 284 -17.92 11.67 -9.95
N PHE A 285 -19.19 12.06 -9.71
CA PHE A 285 -20.07 12.58 -10.77
C PHE A 285 -19.50 13.75 -11.59
N HIS A 286 -18.61 14.55 -11.01
CA HIS A 286 -17.98 15.70 -11.67
C HIS A 286 -16.55 15.42 -12.15
N ALA A 287 -15.99 14.26 -11.80
CA ALA A 287 -14.66 13.85 -12.20
C ALA A 287 -14.61 13.33 -13.63
N THR A 288 -13.47 13.49 -14.30
CA THR A 288 -13.24 12.95 -15.64
C THR A 288 -12.77 11.49 -15.62
N GLU A 289 -12.39 10.97 -14.46
CA GLU A 289 -11.89 9.61 -14.28
C GLU A 289 -12.64 8.87 -13.16
N GLY A 290 -12.79 7.55 -13.31
CA GLY A 290 -13.39 6.70 -12.30
C GLY A 290 -12.50 6.50 -11.06
N GLN A 291 -13.12 6.30 -9.90
CA GLN A 291 -12.43 6.10 -8.62
C GLN A 291 -12.59 4.68 -8.08
N THR A 292 -11.66 4.30 -7.21
CA THR A 292 -11.69 3.02 -6.48
C THR A 292 -11.67 3.32 -4.99
N VAL A 293 -12.59 2.73 -4.23
CA VAL A 293 -12.73 2.92 -2.78
C VAL A 293 -12.61 1.57 -2.09
N PHE A 294 -11.83 1.52 -1.01
CA PHE A 294 -11.73 0.35 -0.16
C PHE A 294 -12.50 0.57 1.12
N ILE A 295 -13.36 -0.39 1.46
CA ILE A 295 -14.03 -0.46 2.76
C ILE A 295 -13.33 -1.56 3.55
N ILE A 296 -12.59 -1.14 4.57
CA ILE A 296 -11.73 -2.00 5.36
C ILE A 296 -12.31 -2.13 6.76
N GLY A 297 -12.42 -3.35 7.27
CA GLY A 297 -12.80 -3.63 8.65
C GLY A 297 -12.88 -5.13 8.92
N PRO A 298 -12.98 -5.57 10.18
CA PRO A 298 -12.87 -6.98 10.53
C PRO A 298 -14.01 -7.84 9.96
N THR A 299 -13.82 -9.17 9.95
CA THR A 299 -14.88 -10.11 9.56
C THR A 299 -16.06 -9.93 10.52
N GLY A 300 -17.28 -9.82 9.98
CA GLY A 300 -18.48 -9.59 10.78
C GLY A 300 -18.71 -8.13 11.21
N ALA A 301 -17.88 -7.16 10.81
CA ALA A 301 -18.07 -5.73 11.10
C ALA A 301 -19.30 -5.09 10.42
N GLY A 302 -20.07 -5.85 9.63
CA GLY A 302 -21.27 -5.36 8.95
C GLY A 302 -21.00 -4.57 7.66
N LYS A 303 -19.87 -4.78 6.98
CA LYS A 303 -19.51 -4.08 5.72
C LYS A 303 -20.59 -4.17 4.63
N THR A 304 -21.12 -5.38 4.39
CA THR A 304 -22.24 -5.62 3.47
C THR A 304 -23.48 -4.82 3.86
N THR A 305 -23.85 -4.86 5.14
CA THR A 305 -25.01 -4.13 5.69
C THR A 305 -24.82 -2.62 5.60
N PHE A 306 -23.60 -2.12 5.86
CA PHE A 306 -23.25 -0.72 5.70
C PHE A 306 -23.43 -0.25 4.26
N LEU A 307 -22.89 -1.01 3.29
CA LEU A 307 -23.02 -0.71 1.87
C LEU A 307 -24.47 -0.67 1.41
N ASP A 308 -25.26 -1.67 1.80
CA ASP A 308 -26.68 -1.74 1.45
C ASP A 308 -27.46 -0.56 2.07
N ARG A 309 -27.27 -0.29 3.37
CA ARG A 309 -27.85 0.87 4.06
C ARG A 309 -27.45 2.19 3.40
N PHE A 310 -26.18 2.33 3.04
CA PHE A 310 -25.64 3.56 2.48
C PHE A 310 -26.32 3.91 1.16
N PHE A 311 -26.37 2.97 0.21
CA PHE A 311 -26.96 3.22 -1.11
C PHE A 311 -28.50 3.26 -1.08
N ARG A 312 -29.15 2.52 -0.17
CA ARG A 312 -30.61 2.51 -0.08
C ARG A 312 -31.17 3.67 0.72
N ARG A 313 -30.54 4.12 1.81
CA ARG A 313 -31.14 5.07 2.75
C ARG A 313 -30.30 6.31 3.04
N THR A 314 -28.98 6.17 3.18
CA THR A 314 -28.12 7.29 3.57
C THR A 314 -27.90 8.27 2.43
N LEU A 315 -27.69 7.75 1.22
CA LEU A 315 -27.45 8.59 0.04
C LEU A 315 -28.72 9.40 -0.29
N GLN A 316 -28.55 10.72 -0.49
CA GLN A 316 -29.66 11.59 -0.87
C GLN A 316 -30.35 11.08 -2.14
N LYS A 317 -31.68 11.16 -2.17
CA LYS A 317 -32.52 10.59 -3.24
C LYS A 317 -32.06 11.03 -4.64
N GLU A 318 -31.75 12.31 -4.82
CA GLU A 318 -31.28 12.90 -6.08
C GLU A 318 -29.97 12.26 -6.57
N THR A 319 -29.02 12.02 -5.66
CA THR A 319 -27.75 11.35 -5.94
C THR A 319 -27.96 9.87 -6.22
N ARG A 320 -28.86 9.22 -5.46
CA ARG A 320 -29.19 7.79 -5.58
C ARG A 320 -29.81 7.44 -6.92
N GLU A 321 -30.74 8.26 -7.41
CA GLU A 321 -31.40 8.05 -8.71
C GLU A 321 -30.42 8.13 -9.90
N ARG A 322 -29.27 8.79 -9.70
CA ARG A 322 -28.18 8.87 -10.65
C ARG A 322 -27.17 7.73 -10.53
N CYS A 323 -27.30 6.84 -9.56
CA CYS A 323 -26.42 5.69 -9.39
C CYS A 323 -27.07 4.42 -9.97
N VAL A 324 -26.24 3.49 -10.46
CA VAL A 324 -26.63 2.11 -10.75
C VAL A 324 -25.69 1.20 -9.98
N VAL A 325 -26.20 0.54 -8.95
CA VAL A 325 -25.37 -0.19 -7.97
C VAL A 325 -25.38 -1.67 -8.29
N ALA A 326 -24.26 -2.19 -8.79
CA ALA A 326 -24.06 -3.61 -9.04
C ALA A 326 -23.22 -4.22 -7.91
N ASN A 327 -23.88 -4.78 -6.90
CA ASN A 327 -23.21 -5.49 -5.81
C ASN A 327 -23.13 -6.99 -6.09
N VAL A 328 -21.89 -7.50 -6.16
CA VAL A 328 -21.59 -8.93 -6.28
C VAL A 328 -20.91 -9.37 -4.99
N ASP A 329 -21.54 -10.31 -4.30
CA ASP A 329 -21.00 -10.95 -3.11
C ASP A 329 -20.17 -12.17 -3.52
N MET A 330 -18.87 -12.18 -3.19
CA MET A 330 -17.99 -13.28 -3.59
C MET A 330 -18.31 -14.59 -2.85
N ARG A 331 -19.12 -14.57 -1.78
CA ARG A 331 -19.61 -15.79 -1.11
C ARG A 331 -20.49 -16.66 -2.01
N ASP A 332 -21.08 -16.08 -3.06
CA ASP A 332 -21.90 -16.81 -4.04
C ASP A 332 -21.04 -17.56 -5.07
N PHE A 333 -19.72 -17.43 -5.01
CA PHE A 333 -18.80 -18.09 -5.92
C PHE A 333 -18.51 -19.52 -5.48
N SER A 334 -18.59 -20.47 -6.43
CA SER A 334 -18.40 -21.90 -6.16
C SER A 334 -16.94 -22.33 -5.96
N GLY A 335 -15.96 -21.43 -6.17
CA GLY A 335 -14.53 -21.71 -5.99
C GLY A 335 -13.76 -22.14 -7.25
N ASN A 336 -14.39 -22.20 -8.44
CA ASN A 336 -13.69 -22.55 -9.68
C ASN A 336 -12.86 -21.37 -10.24
N ALA A 337 -11.61 -21.24 -9.80
CA ALA A 337 -10.71 -20.12 -10.15
C ALA A 337 -10.54 -19.88 -11.67
N VAL A 338 -10.71 -20.91 -12.52
CA VAL A 338 -10.62 -20.78 -13.99
C VAL A 338 -11.73 -19.90 -14.55
N GLU A 339 -12.92 -19.94 -13.93
CA GLU A 339 -14.11 -19.23 -14.39
C GLU A 339 -14.42 -17.97 -13.56
N ALA A 340 -13.59 -17.63 -12.56
CA ALA A 340 -13.82 -16.53 -11.63
C ALA A 340 -14.18 -15.20 -12.32
N ILE A 341 -13.41 -14.81 -13.34
CA ILE A 341 -13.65 -13.58 -14.11
C ILE A 341 -14.97 -13.66 -14.88
N SER A 342 -15.21 -14.75 -15.60
CA SER A 342 -16.43 -14.94 -16.40
C SER A 342 -17.68 -14.93 -15.53
N TRP A 343 -17.62 -15.61 -14.38
CA TRP A 343 -18.69 -15.61 -13.37
C TRP A 343 -18.94 -14.20 -12.85
N TYR A 344 -17.89 -13.49 -12.42
CA TYR A 344 -18.00 -12.12 -11.89
C TYR A 344 -18.64 -11.17 -12.91
N ILE A 345 -18.21 -11.22 -14.17
CA ILE A 345 -18.76 -10.40 -15.25
C ILE A 345 -20.25 -10.68 -15.46
N ARG A 346 -20.64 -11.96 -15.49
CA ARG A 346 -22.06 -12.35 -15.64
C ARG A 346 -22.89 -11.84 -14.47
N ARG A 347 -22.41 -11.98 -13.23
CA ARG A 347 -23.08 -11.43 -12.04
C ARG A 347 -23.22 -9.92 -12.10
N LEU A 348 -22.19 -9.20 -12.54
CA LEU A 348 -22.29 -7.75 -12.75
C LEU A 348 -23.36 -7.41 -13.78
N ILE A 349 -23.40 -8.11 -14.92
CA ILE A 349 -24.43 -7.88 -15.95
C ILE A 349 -25.83 -8.10 -15.37
N GLU A 350 -26.05 -9.21 -14.66
CA GLU A 350 -27.32 -9.54 -14.00
C GLU A 350 -27.76 -8.41 -13.05
N LYS A 351 -26.85 -7.95 -12.17
CA LYS A 351 -27.14 -6.89 -11.20
C LYS A 351 -27.39 -5.54 -11.86
N VAL A 352 -26.63 -5.20 -12.90
CA VAL A 352 -26.86 -3.98 -13.67
C VAL A 352 -28.22 -4.05 -14.38
N HIS A 353 -28.59 -5.20 -14.95
CA HIS A 353 -29.89 -5.37 -15.61
C HIS A 353 -31.06 -5.24 -14.62
N SER A 354 -30.95 -5.86 -13.44
CA SER A 354 -32.00 -5.77 -12.42
C SER A 354 -32.21 -4.35 -11.89
N GLU A 355 -31.15 -3.54 -11.82
CA GLU A 355 -31.23 -2.14 -11.39
C GLU A 355 -31.68 -1.18 -12.50
N MET A 356 -31.46 -1.54 -13.76
CA MET A 356 -31.75 -0.67 -14.90
C MET A 356 -33.14 -0.88 -15.51
N PHE A 357 -33.62 -2.11 -15.53
CA PHE A 357 -34.78 -2.50 -16.30
C PHE A 357 -35.84 -3.10 -15.38
N ASP A 358 -37.07 -2.59 -15.45
CA ASP A 358 -38.18 -3.07 -14.63
C ASP A 358 -38.47 -4.57 -14.86
N SER A 359 -38.23 -5.08 -16.07
CA SER A 359 -38.34 -6.50 -16.41
C SER A 359 -37.14 -7.34 -15.95
N GLY A 360 -36.07 -6.71 -15.46
CA GLY A 360 -34.80 -7.36 -15.11
C GLY A 360 -33.91 -7.69 -16.32
N TYR A 361 -34.26 -7.26 -17.53
CA TYR A 361 -33.50 -7.47 -18.76
C TYR A 361 -33.83 -6.39 -19.81
N PRO A 362 -32.89 -6.06 -20.73
CA PRO A 362 -33.09 -5.01 -21.73
C PRO A 362 -34.11 -5.40 -22.81
N SER A 363 -34.91 -4.44 -23.27
CA SER A 363 -35.74 -4.61 -24.45
C SER A 363 -34.91 -4.56 -25.74
N TRP A 364 -35.53 -4.87 -26.87
CA TRP A 364 -34.89 -4.70 -28.19
C TRP A 364 -34.35 -3.27 -28.41
N ASN A 365 -35.12 -2.26 -28.03
CA ASN A 365 -34.74 -0.86 -28.21
C ASN A 365 -33.56 -0.49 -27.31
N ASP A 366 -33.50 -1.05 -26.09
CA ASP A 366 -32.38 -0.84 -25.17
C ASP A 366 -31.11 -1.48 -25.71
N LEU A 367 -31.18 -2.73 -26.17
CA LEU A 367 -30.06 -3.43 -26.81
C LEU A 367 -29.57 -2.68 -28.05
N GLN A 368 -30.50 -2.22 -28.90
CA GLN A 368 -30.15 -1.41 -30.06
C GLN A 368 -29.45 -0.10 -29.65
N GLY A 369 -29.86 0.51 -28.54
CA GLY A 369 -29.20 1.68 -27.95
C GLY A 369 -27.78 1.39 -27.46
N ILE A 370 -27.61 0.29 -26.72
CA ILE A 370 -26.30 -0.17 -26.21
C ILE A 370 -25.34 -0.46 -27.38
N PHE A 371 -25.83 -1.12 -28.43
CA PHE A 371 -25.07 -1.46 -29.63
C PHE A 371 -25.20 -0.42 -30.77
N PHE A 372 -25.58 0.83 -30.47
CA PHE A 372 -25.87 1.83 -31.52
C PHE A 372 -24.69 2.09 -32.47
N SER A 373 -23.47 2.10 -31.94
CA SER A 373 -22.26 2.26 -32.75
C SER A 373 -22.06 1.09 -33.73
N ASP A 374 -22.33 -0.14 -33.29
CA ASP A 374 -22.27 -1.34 -34.13
C ASP A 374 -23.42 -1.37 -35.15
N TYR A 375 -24.61 -0.92 -34.74
CA TYR A 375 -25.76 -0.76 -35.63
C TYR A 375 -25.38 0.14 -36.81
N LYS A 376 -24.83 1.34 -36.55
CA LYS A 376 -24.36 2.26 -37.60
C LYS A 376 -23.29 1.63 -38.48
N ARG A 377 -22.27 1.01 -37.87
CA ARG A 377 -21.19 0.37 -38.61
C ARG A 377 -21.71 -0.71 -39.56
N LEU A 378 -22.68 -1.52 -39.12
CA LEU A 378 -23.26 -2.58 -39.94
C LEU A 378 -24.20 -2.03 -41.01
N SER A 379 -25.03 -1.04 -40.68
CA SER A 379 -25.98 -0.43 -41.63
C SER A 379 -25.27 0.39 -42.71
N GLU A 380 -24.14 1.02 -42.40
CA GLU A 380 -23.37 1.82 -43.37
C GLU A 380 -22.27 1.00 -44.06
N GLY A 381 -21.86 -0.11 -43.45
CA GLY A 381 -20.76 -0.97 -43.91
C GLY A 381 -21.24 -2.30 -44.49
N THR A 382 -20.84 -3.40 -43.84
CA THR A 382 -20.95 -4.76 -44.39
C THR A 382 -22.37 -5.21 -44.72
N LYS A 383 -23.39 -4.63 -44.08
CA LYS A 383 -24.80 -4.96 -44.30
C LYS A 383 -25.58 -3.81 -44.96
N LYS A 384 -24.91 -2.83 -45.55
CA LYS A 384 -25.57 -1.68 -46.18
C LYS A 384 -26.61 -2.07 -47.23
N HIS A 385 -26.26 -2.98 -48.14
CA HIS A 385 -27.18 -3.44 -49.17
C HIS A 385 -28.44 -4.07 -48.58
N LEU A 386 -28.32 -4.84 -47.50
CA LEU A 386 -29.45 -5.43 -46.80
C LEU A 386 -30.27 -4.36 -46.06
N TYR A 387 -29.61 -3.38 -45.46
CA TYR A 387 -30.26 -2.28 -44.75
C TYR A 387 -31.15 -1.44 -45.67
N ASP A 388 -30.68 -1.18 -46.90
CA ASP A 388 -31.39 -0.39 -47.90
C ASP A 388 -32.52 -1.18 -48.58
N SER A 389 -32.35 -2.50 -48.78
CA SER A 389 -33.32 -3.35 -49.47
C SER A 389 -34.41 -3.92 -48.56
N ASP A 390 -34.07 -4.39 -47.36
CA ASP A 390 -34.99 -5.00 -46.41
C ASP A 390 -34.58 -4.70 -44.95
N ARG A 391 -35.18 -3.64 -44.41
CA ARG A 391 -34.97 -3.22 -43.02
C ARG A 391 -35.45 -4.24 -41.99
N THR A 392 -36.44 -5.07 -42.32
CA THR A 392 -36.98 -6.06 -41.39
C THR A 392 -35.99 -7.20 -41.25
N GLN A 393 -35.49 -7.72 -42.39
CA GLN A 393 -34.47 -8.75 -42.39
C GLN A 393 -33.17 -8.27 -41.72
N PHE A 394 -32.76 -7.01 -41.97
CA PHE A 394 -31.62 -6.42 -41.26
C PHE A 394 -31.80 -6.46 -39.74
N LYS A 395 -32.99 -6.10 -39.21
CA LYS A 395 -33.27 -6.13 -37.78
C LYS A 395 -33.14 -7.54 -37.21
N ILE A 396 -33.70 -8.55 -37.89
CA ILE A 396 -33.61 -9.95 -37.46
C ILE A 396 -32.14 -10.38 -37.36
N GLU A 397 -31.35 -10.12 -38.41
CA GLU A 397 -29.94 -10.49 -38.42
C GLU A 397 -29.09 -9.70 -37.43
N PHE A 398 -29.40 -8.42 -37.21
CA PHE A 398 -28.76 -7.62 -36.17
C PHE A 398 -29.07 -8.18 -34.78
N GLY A 399 -30.26 -8.75 -34.59
CA GLY A 399 -30.67 -9.37 -33.34
C GLY A 399 -29.90 -10.63 -33.03
N ALA A 400 -29.76 -11.51 -34.03
CA ALA A 400 -28.90 -12.68 -33.93
C ALA A 400 -27.45 -12.29 -33.64
N TRP A 401 -26.94 -11.25 -34.30
CA TRP A 401 -25.59 -10.73 -34.07
C TRP A 401 -25.39 -10.19 -32.65
N MET A 402 -26.36 -9.43 -32.12
CA MET A 402 -26.31 -8.94 -30.74
C MET A 402 -26.30 -10.10 -29.74
N ASN A 403 -27.17 -11.10 -29.91
CA ASN A 403 -27.22 -12.25 -29.02
C ASN A 403 -25.89 -13.02 -29.02
N GLU A 404 -25.31 -13.26 -30.20
CA GLU A 404 -24.00 -13.90 -30.32
C GLU A 404 -22.91 -13.11 -29.58
N LYS A 405 -22.92 -11.78 -29.66
CA LYS A 405 -21.95 -10.94 -28.96
C LYS A 405 -22.10 -10.97 -27.45
N ILE A 406 -23.33 -10.96 -26.95
CA ILE A 406 -23.62 -11.04 -25.51
C ILE A 406 -23.13 -12.39 -24.95
N GLU A 407 -23.37 -13.50 -25.67
CA GLU A 407 -22.99 -14.84 -25.21
C GLU A 407 -21.48 -15.12 -25.29
N LYS A 408 -20.84 -14.71 -26.39
CA LYS A 408 -19.42 -15.03 -26.64
C LYS A 408 -18.44 -14.05 -26.00
N ASP A 409 -18.86 -12.80 -25.77
CA ASP A 409 -18.00 -11.74 -25.25
C ASP A 409 -18.75 -10.88 -24.22
N PRO A 410 -19.09 -11.46 -23.04
CA PRO A 410 -19.80 -10.75 -22.00
C PRO A 410 -18.98 -9.57 -21.43
N GLU A 411 -17.65 -9.63 -21.52
CA GLU A 411 -16.77 -8.54 -21.08
C GLU A 411 -17.01 -7.28 -21.92
N GLU A 412 -16.94 -7.40 -23.25
CA GLU A 412 -17.19 -6.28 -24.15
C GLU A 412 -18.63 -5.78 -24.05
N TYR A 413 -19.59 -6.68 -23.83
CA TYR A 413 -20.97 -6.29 -23.58
C TYR A 413 -21.11 -5.43 -22.31
N LEU A 414 -20.50 -5.85 -21.19
CA LEU A 414 -20.52 -5.08 -19.94
C LEU A 414 -19.87 -3.69 -20.12
N LYS A 415 -18.78 -3.59 -20.89
CA LYS A 415 -18.15 -2.30 -21.22
C LYS A 415 -19.12 -1.37 -21.97
N LYS A 416 -19.81 -1.90 -22.99
CA LYS A 416 -20.82 -1.13 -23.74
C LYS A 416 -22.00 -0.72 -22.86
N LEU A 417 -22.44 -1.61 -21.98
CA LEU A 417 -23.52 -1.37 -21.02
C LEU A 417 -23.16 -0.23 -20.04
N CYS A 418 -21.97 -0.27 -19.43
CA CYS A 418 -21.48 0.80 -18.57
C CYS A 418 -21.28 2.12 -19.33
N ALA A 419 -20.76 2.08 -20.56
CA ALA A 419 -20.61 3.27 -21.39
C ALA A 419 -21.98 3.89 -21.76
N PHE A 420 -22.99 3.06 -22.02
CA PHE A 420 -24.36 3.49 -22.29
C PHE A 420 -24.97 4.17 -21.06
N LEU A 421 -24.79 3.61 -19.86
CA LEU A 421 -25.22 4.22 -18.60
C LEU A 421 -24.67 5.63 -18.42
N VAL A 422 -23.37 5.79 -18.61
CA VAL A 422 -22.67 7.08 -18.44
C VAL A 422 -23.09 8.08 -19.51
N LYS A 423 -23.06 7.68 -20.79
CA LYS A 423 -23.22 8.61 -21.92
C LYS A 423 -24.66 8.96 -22.20
N ASN A 424 -25.55 7.97 -22.19
CA ASN A 424 -26.94 8.13 -22.60
C ASN A 424 -27.85 8.44 -21.40
N TRP A 425 -27.72 7.66 -20.31
CA TRP A 425 -28.60 7.81 -19.16
C TRP A 425 -28.07 8.75 -18.08
N LYS A 426 -26.82 9.23 -18.22
CA LYS A 426 -26.14 10.13 -17.26
C LYS A 426 -26.10 9.55 -15.84
N LYS A 427 -26.06 8.22 -15.73
CA LYS A 427 -25.94 7.49 -14.47
C LYS A 427 -24.50 7.03 -14.23
N LEU A 428 -24.10 6.99 -12.96
CA LEU A 428 -22.81 6.49 -12.51
C LEU A 428 -22.93 4.99 -12.19
N PRO A 429 -22.21 4.11 -12.92
CA PRO A 429 -22.05 2.71 -12.55
C PRO A 429 -21.22 2.60 -11.27
N ILE A 430 -21.76 1.90 -10.27
CA ILE A 430 -21.08 1.58 -9.02
C ILE A 430 -20.91 0.06 -8.96
N LEU A 431 -19.68 -0.40 -9.12
CA LEU A 431 -19.32 -1.82 -9.14
C LEU A 431 -18.78 -2.19 -7.76
N ILE A 432 -19.54 -2.96 -7.00
CA ILE A 432 -19.17 -3.37 -5.64
C ILE A 432 -18.72 -4.83 -5.67
N ILE A 433 -17.48 -5.07 -5.24
CA ILE A 433 -16.93 -6.39 -4.97
C ILE A 433 -17.01 -6.59 -3.45
N ASP A 434 -18.00 -7.36 -3.00
CA ASP A 434 -18.20 -7.63 -1.58
C ASP A 434 -17.58 -8.96 -1.15
N ASN A 435 -17.08 -9.01 0.09
CA ASN A 435 -16.42 -10.17 0.70
C ASN A 435 -15.33 -10.81 -0.19
N ILE A 436 -14.51 -9.98 -0.85
CA ILE A 436 -13.47 -10.47 -1.78
C ILE A 436 -12.48 -11.44 -1.11
N ASP A 437 -12.32 -11.31 0.21
CA ASP A 437 -11.44 -12.13 1.03
C ASP A 437 -11.85 -13.60 1.15
N GLU A 438 -13.07 -13.96 0.75
CA GLU A 438 -13.55 -15.34 0.67
C GLU A 438 -12.97 -16.11 -0.53
N MET A 439 -12.34 -15.41 -1.47
CA MET A 439 -11.67 -16.01 -2.63
C MET A 439 -10.19 -16.28 -2.36
N ASP A 440 -9.59 -17.16 -3.14
CA ASP A 440 -8.13 -17.34 -3.14
C ASP A 440 -7.40 -16.08 -3.68
N SER A 441 -6.16 -15.88 -3.27
CA SER A 441 -5.39 -14.67 -3.61
C SER A 441 -5.21 -14.45 -5.12
N GLU A 442 -5.14 -15.50 -5.93
CA GLU A 442 -5.01 -15.36 -7.39
C GLU A 442 -6.31 -14.84 -8.00
N SER A 443 -7.44 -15.41 -7.60
CA SER A 443 -8.78 -14.96 -8.03
C SER A 443 -9.09 -13.53 -7.58
N GLN A 444 -8.74 -13.17 -6.33
CA GLN A 444 -8.87 -11.80 -5.80
C GLN A 444 -8.18 -10.77 -6.71
N GLN A 445 -6.92 -11.04 -7.07
CA GLN A 445 -6.13 -10.17 -7.93
C GLN A 445 -6.74 -10.04 -9.33
N LYS A 446 -7.16 -11.16 -9.92
CA LYS A 446 -7.80 -11.19 -11.25
C LYS A 446 -9.10 -10.39 -11.29
N ILE A 447 -9.98 -10.57 -10.31
CA ILE A 447 -11.25 -9.85 -10.24
C ILE A 447 -11.03 -8.36 -10.01
N PHE A 448 -10.10 -8.00 -9.12
CA PHE A 448 -9.76 -6.61 -8.91
C PHE A 448 -9.22 -5.96 -10.20
N GLN A 449 -8.29 -6.61 -10.91
CA GLN A 449 -7.80 -6.10 -12.19
C GLN A 449 -8.93 -5.95 -13.22
N ALA A 450 -9.84 -6.92 -13.31
CA ALA A 450 -11.01 -6.83 -14.19
C ALA A 450 -11.86 -5.60 -13.84
N ALA A 451 -12.17 -5.38 -12.57
CA ALA A 451 -12.91 -4.20 -12.12
C ALA A 451 -12.21 -2.87 -12.47
N GLN A 452 -10.88 -2.81 -12.34
CA GLN A 452 -10.10 -1.64 -12.74
C GLN A 452 -10.12 -1.42 -14.26
N ALA A 453 -10.10 -2.49 -15.06
CA ALA A 453 -10.23 -2.41 -16.51
C ALA A 453 -11.63 -1.90 -16.92
N PHE A 454 -12.69 -2.34 -16.24
CA PHE A 454 -14.04 -1.82 -16.45
C PHE A 454 -14.17 -0.35 -16.08
N LYS A 455 -13.58 0.05 -14.94
CA LYS A 455 -13.52 1.46 -14.52
C LYS A 455 -12.93 2.35 -15.61
N LYS A 456 -11.83 1.91 -16.23
CA LYS A 456 -11.13 2.67 -17.29
C LYS A 456 -11.94 2.72 -18.59
N SER A 457 -12.56 1.60 -18.98
CA SER A 457 -13.32 1.50 -20.24
C SER A 457 -14.65 2.24 -20.20
N ALA A 458 -15.33 2.27 -19.05
CA ALA A 458 -16.56 3.03 -18.85
C ALA A 458 -16.33 4.57 -18.84
N GLN A 459 -15.07 5.04 -18.85
CA GLN A 459 -14.60 6.41 -18.60
C GLN A 459 -14.92 6.92 -17.18
N HIS A 460 -16.08 6.54 -16.63
CA HIS A 460 -16.63 7.07 -15.41
C HIS A 460 -17.40 5.98 -14.65
N ALA A 461 -16.74 5.33 -13.69
CA ALA A 461 -17.37 4.36 -12.80
C ALA A 461 -16.71 4.43 -11.41
N LEU A 462 -17.47 4.05 -10.39
CA LEU A 462 -16.96 3.89 -9.02
C LEU A 462 -16.81 2.40 -8.74
N VAL A 463 -15.60 1.97 -8.36
CA VAL A 463 -15.36 0.60 -7.90
C VAL A 463 -15.26 0.64 -6.38
N ILE A 464 -16.03 -0.18 -5.68
CA ILE A 464 -15.93 -0.33 -4.22
C ILE A 464 -15.53 -1.76 -3.90
N VAL A 465 -14.51 -1.92 -3.08
CA VAL A 465 -14.02 -3.24 -2.65
C VAL A 465 -14.14 -3.33 -1.13
N SER A 466 -14.94 -4.28 -0.67
CA SER A 466 -15.07 -4.62 0.75
C SER A 466 -14.07 -5.72 1.07
N ILE A 467 -13.21 -5.47 2.06
CA ILE A 467 -12.09 -6.35 2.41
C ILE A 467 -11.83 -6.30 3.91
N THR A 468 -11.29 -7.38 4.47
CA THR A 468 -10.84 -7.42 5.87
C THR A 468 -9.51 -6.72 6.08
N ASP A 469 -9.21 -6.28 7.31
CA ASP A 469 -7.93 -5.63 7.64
C ASP A 469 -6.72 -6.48 7.23
N LYS A 470 -6.79 -7.79 7.49
CA LYS A 470 -5.76 -8.77 7.11
C LYS A 470 -5.57 -8.82 5.59
N SER A 471 -6.68 -8.89 4.86
CA SER A 471 -6.65 -8.99 3.41
C SER A 471 -6.24 -7.66 2.79
N ALA A 472 -6.65 -6.51 3.33
CA ALA A 472 -6.19 -5.19 2.91
C ALA A 472 -4.66 -5.04 3.06
N TRP A 473 -4.10 -5.51 4.17
CA TRP A 473 -2.65 -5.52 4.42
C TRP A 473 -1.89 -6.41 3.44
N SER A 474 -2.41 -7.60 3.15
CA SER A 474 -1.83 -8.51 2.16
C SER A 474 -1.94 -7.93 0.74
N PHE A 475 -3.09 -7.37 0.43
CA PHE A 475 -3.41 -6.79 -0.88
C PHE A 475 -2.59 -5.53 -1.16
N SER A 476 -2.36 -4.67 -0.16
CA SER A 476 -1.51 -3.48 -0.28
C SER A 476 -0.03 -3.80 -0.55
N LYS A 477 0.39 -5.03 -0.26
CA LYS A 477 1.74 -5.53 -0.57
C LYS A 477 1.84 -6.19 -1.94
N SER A 478 0.72 -6.38 -2.64
CA SER A 478 0.73 -6.88 -4.00
C SER A 478 1.21 -5.79 -4.97
N GLU A 479 2.00 -6.16 -5.98
CA GLU A 479 2.50 -5.23 -6.99
C GLU A 479 1.37 -4.51 -7.74
N ILE A 480 0.21 -5.16 -7.86
CA ILE A 480 -0.99 -4.65 -8.53
C ILE A 480 -1.49 -3.38 -7.82
N PHE A 481 -1.47 -3.35 -6.49
CA PHE A 481 -1.97 -2.21 -5.73
C PHE A 481 -1.07 -0.98 -5.88
N GLY A 482 0.26 -1.16 -5.82
CA GLY A 482 1.22 -0.07 -6.03
C GLY A 482 1.15 0.59 -7.42
N ILE A 483 0.70 -0.15 -8.44
CA ILE A 483 0.45 0.39 -9.79
C ILE A 483 -0.78 1.32 -9.81
N TYR A 484 -1.78 1.07 -8.97
CA TYR A 484 -3.02 1.87 -8.91
C TYR A 484 -2.99 2.97 -7.84
N GLU A 485 -2.08 2.94 -6.87
CA GLU A 485 -1.81 4.06 -5.92
C GLU A 485 -0.92 5.16 -6.50
N SER A 486 -0.11 4.86 -7.53
CA SER A 486 0.93 5.78 -8.04
C SER A 486 0.43 6.86 -9.02
N LYS A 487 -0.83 7.29 -8.92
CA LYS A 487 -1.38 8.38 -9.73
C LYS A 487 -2.01 9.51 -8.93
#